data_AF-A0AAE1W6X9-F1
#
_entry.id   AF-A0AAE1W6X9-F1
#
_cell.length_a   1.000
_cell.length_b   1.000
_cell.length_c   1.000
_cell.angle_alpha   90.00
_cell.angle_beta   90.00
_cell.angle_gamma   90.00
#
_symmetry.space_group_name_H-M   'P 1'
#
loop_
_entity.id
_entity.type
_entity.pdbx_description
1 polymer ?
#
loop_
_entity_poly.entity_id
_entity_poly.type
_entity_poly.pdbx_seq_one_letter_code
_entity_poly.pdbx_strand_id
1 'polypeptide(L)'
;MMLTQASLFCPPTKFSLEKIPHKITKVSLFGDHGKNHVLRSRSCGRLSVNYNGYPYFTSPRHPLESELATQEVDCSTARDGSGIGIVNFFEGKNIFITGGTGLVGKVLVEKLLRSTSVGKIYLLVKADDKETVSQRLSKEIIHSELFECIRETYGSSYEEFVREKLIPVAGNICEPNLGMDTYYTHTITEEVDVIIGSAASTNLNDRYDFSLDVNVNAPQRLMRFAKTCKNLKLFVHVSTAYVNGRREGLIFENPLSMGENGRKEDDRTSSSFFPWLDVTDEINLVMKSCIASTEYDSTKNLKRLGLERAAFYGWYTTYHMTKAMGEMVINEIRGDVPVLIIRPSVIESSYKEPSPGWIQGNRMFDPVIMSYGKGLLPAYLADPDVYMDIVTIAKHGIVKKPDLNVYHAATNFVNPLQYSEFFDYIYEYFNAKPATPSAGSIAKMKLFKEFSDFSKYIRDELLDGNGVTNAPDLNKVRLQKLQKQYKAKVAYAELCKMYEFIGFFSSKVSYGQHSEVIRRDVGRGAALF
;
A
#
# COMPACT_ATOMS: atom_id res chain seq x y z
N MET A 1 19.14 -13.33 16.19
CA MET A 1 17.91 -14.01 15.71
C MET A 1 17.06 -13.13 14.78
N MET A 2 17.66 -12.21 13.99
CA MET A 2 16.95 -11.22 13.14
C MET A 2 17.30 -11.35 11.64
N LEU A 3 17.53 -12.57 11.13
CA LEU A 3 17.98 -12.77 9.73
C LEU A 3 17.28 -13.91 8.98
N THR A 4 16.09 -14.34 9.40
CA THR A 4 15.43 -15.53 8.81
C THR A 4 14.19 -15.27 7.97
N GLN A 5 13.92 -14.04 7.51
CA GLN A 5 12.85 -13.80 6.52
C GLN A 5 13.23 -12.91 5.32
N ALA A 6 14.52 -12.74 5.04
CA ALA A 6 14.97 -12.16 3.76
C ALA A 6 15.69 -13.24 2.94
N SER A 7 14.95 -14.02 2.17
CA SER A 7 15.50 -14.88 1.13
C SER A 7 15.79 -14.05 -0.12
N LEU A 8 16.98 -13.44 -0.17
CA LEU A 8 17.53 -12.84 -1.39
C LEU A 8 18.84 -13.56 -1.73
N PHE A 9 18.77 -14.41 -2.76
CA PHE A 9 19.95 -14.98 -3.42
C PHE A 9 20.09 -14.37 -4.81
N CYS A 10 21.18 -13.63 -5.03
CA CYS A 10 21.84 -13.51 -6.33
C CYS A 10 23.33 -13.21 -6.05
N PRO A 11 24.29 -13.98 -6.59
CA PRO A 11 25.72 -13.72 -6.36
C PRO A 11 26.22 -12.50 -7.17
N PRO A 12 27.31 -11.84 -6.75
CA PRO A 12 27.89 -10.71 -7.47
C PRO A 12 28.68 -11.21 -8.69
N THR A 13 28.29 -10.82 -9.90
CA THR A 13 29.12 -10.99 -11.09
C THR A 13 30.24 -9.95 -11.09
N LYS A 14 31.48 -10.42 -10.96
CA LYS A 14 32.70 -9.64 -11.18
C LYS A 14 32.80 -9.26 -12.67
N PHE A 15 32.92 -7.98 -12.99
CA PHE A 15 33.36 -7.53 -14.30
C PHE A 15 34.90 -7.57 -14.34
N SER A 16 35.45 -8.44 -15.20
CA SER A 16 36.82 -8.31 -15.71
C SER A 16 36.71 -7.81 -17.15
N LEU A 17 37.33 -6.67 -17.44
CA LEU A 17 37.47 -6.10 -18.77
C LEU A 17 38.62 -6.82 -19.50
N GLU A 18 38.30 -7.87 -20.24
CA GLU A 18 39.20 -8.39 -21.28
C GLU A 18 38.58 -8.23 -22.66
N LYS A 19 39.35 -7.59 -23.55
CA LYS A 19 39.03 -7.21 -24.92
C LYS A 19 38.83 -8.44 -25.80
N ILE A 20 37.66 -8.61 -26.42
CA ILE A 20 37.43 -9.52 -27.56
C ILE A 20 36.47 -8.81 -28.56
N PRO A 21 36.66 -8.96 -29.89
CA PRO A 21 36.40 -7.89 -30.86
C PRO A 21 34.97 -7.82 -31.40
N HIS A 22 34.64 -6.62 -31.88
CA HIS A 22 33.38 -6.21 -32.49
C HIS A 22 32.83 -7.19 -33.55
N LYS A 23 31.63 -7.72 -33.29
CA LYS A 23 30.65 -7.98 -34.35
C LYS A 23 29.31 -7.39 -33.94
N ILE A 24 28.85 -6.49 -34.79
CA ILE A 24 27.69 -5.62 -34.65
C ILE A 24 26.41 -6.43 -34.83
N THR A 25 25.45 -6.29 -33.92
CA THR A 25 24.02 -6.43 -34.23
C THR A 25 23.24 -5.50 -33.30
N LYS A 26 23.17 -4.22 -33.68
CA LYS A 26 22.18 -3.28 -33.16
C LYS A 26 20.84 -3.67 -33.77
N VAL A 27 19.87 -4.08 -32.96
CA VAL A 27 18.45 -3.92 -33.30
C VAL A 27 17.92 -2.80 -32.43
N SER A 28 17.92 -1.60 -33.01
CA SER A 28 17.19 -0.45 -32.50
C SER A 28 15.70 -0.71 -32.69
N LEU A 29 14.92 -0.71 -31.62
CA LEU A 29 13.45 -0.82 -31.68
C LEU A 29 12.76 0.53 -31.98
N PHE A 30 13.53 1.55 -32.35
CA PHE A 30 13.01 2.83 -32.85
C PHE A 30 13.77 3.22 -34.12
N GLY A 31 13.04 3.33 -35.23
CA GLY A 31 13.52 3.83 -36.51
C GLY A 31 12.44 4.70 -37.16
N ASP A 32 12.68 6.01 -37.15
CA ASP A 32 12.16 7.01 -38.10
C ASP A 32 12.70 6.70 -39.52
N HIS A 33 12.09 6.99 -40.66
CA HIS A 33 11.04 7.92 -41.09
C HIS A 33 10.45 7.41 -42.42
N GLY A 34 9.21 7.79 -42.77
CA GLY A 34 8.93 8.18 -44.15
C GLY A 34 7.57 7.83 -44.75
N LYS A 35 6.67 8.83 -44.72
CA LYS A 35 5.58 9.12 -45.67
C LYS A 35 4.26 8.34 -45.56
N ASN A 36 3.25 9.09 -45.10
CA ASN A 36 1.87 9.13 -45.56
C ASN A 36 1.16 7.79 -45.87
N HIS A 37 0.31 7.36 -44.94
CA HIS A 37 -1.13 7.34 -45.17
C HIS A 37 -1.86 7.28 -43.82
N VAL A 38 -2.66 8.32 -43.54
CA VAL A 38 -3.67 8.30 -42.48
C VAL A 38 -4.72 7.28 -42.86
N LEU A 39 -4.58 6.05 -42.37
CA LEU A 39 -5.68 5.10 -42.30
C LEU A 39 -6.37 5.29 -40.94
N ARG A 40 -7.39 6.16 -40.94
CA ARG A 40 -8.47 6.08 -39.95
C ARG A 40 -9.11 4.69 -40.09
N SER A 41 -8.63 3.72 -39.31
CA SER A 41 -9.36 2.48 -39.08
C SER A 41 -10.58 2.82 -38.23
N ARG A 42 -11.69 3.12 -38.91
CA ARG A 42 -13.03 2.90 -38.36
C ARG A 42 -13.21 1.39 -38.26
N SER A 43 -13.71 0.94 -37.10
CA SER A 43 -14.13 -0.43 -36.79
C SER A 43 -13.11 -1.54 -37.04
N CYS A 44 -12.16 -1.71 -36.11
CA CYS A 44 -11.60 -3.03 -35.81
C CYS A 44 -12.14 -3.44 -34.44
N GLY A 45 -12.84 -4.59 -34.38
CA GLY A 45 -13.58 -5.03 -33.20
C GLY A 45 -12.70 -5.10 -31.95
N ARG A 46 -13.24 -4.62 -30.82
CA ARG A 46 -12.68 -4.83 -29.49
C ARG A 46 -12.50 -6.34 -29.30
N LEU A 47 -11.27 -6.83 -29.43
CA LEU A 47 -10.92 -8.21 -29.09
C LEU A 47 -11.19 -8.38 -27.59
N SER A 48 -12.30 -9.04 -27.27
CA SER A 48 -12.66 -9.42 -25.91
C SER A 48 -11.59 -10.39 -25.40
N VAL A 49 -10.73 -9.95 -24.48
CA VAL A 49 -9.85 -10.87 -23.75
C VAL A 49 -10.73 -11.71 -22.85
N ASN A 50 -10.64 -13.04 -22.94
CA ASN A 50 -11.29 -13.96 -22.01
C ASN A 50 -10.27 -14.34 -20.94
N TYR A 51 -10.55 -14.04 -19.67
CA TYR A 51 -9.78 -14.54 -18.53
C TYR A 51 -10.69 -15.45 -17.70
N ASN A 52 -10.34 -16.74 -17.57
CA ASN A 52 -11.18 -17.77 -16.96
C ASN A 52 -12.63 -17.82 -17.50
N GLY A 53 -12.81 -17.66 -18.81
CA GLY A 53 -14.12 -17.77 -19.47
C GLY A 53 -15.01 -16.52 -19.43
N TYR A 54 -14.54 -15.40 -18.88
CA TYR A 54 -15.30 -14.14 -18.83
C TYR A 54 -14.64 -13.01 -19.65
N PRO A 55 -15.41 -12.22 -20.42
CA PRO A 55 -14.88 -11.11 -21.21
C PRO A 55 -14.44 -9.95 -20.31
N TYR A 56 -13.19 -9.54 -20.46
CA TYR A 56 -12.41 -8.76 -19.50
C TYR A 56 -12.82 -7.27 -19.38
N PHE A 57 -13.42 -6.67 -20.42
CA PHE A 57 -13.79 -5.24 -20.42
C PHE A 57 -15.14 -4.87 -21.09
N THR A 58 -15.88 -5.82 -21.66
CA THR A 58 -17.03 -5.49 -22.54
C THR A 58 -18.41 -5.87 -22.02
N SER A 59 -18.54 -6.32 -20.76
CA SER A 59 -19.88 -6.47 -20.16
C SER A 59 -20.18 -5.31 -19.23
N PRO A 60 -20.95 -4.29 -19.66
CA PRO A 60 -21.47 -3.27 -18.75
C PRO A 60 -22.52 -3.83 -17.78
N ARG A 61 -22.92 -5.11 -17.92
CA ARG A 61 -23.97 -5.74 -17.10
C ARG A 61 -23.65 -7.16 -16.64
N HIS A 62 -24.06 -7.51 -15.42
CA HIS A 62 -24.07 -8.88 -14.90
C HIS A 62 -25.26 -9.65 -15.49
N PRO A 63 -25.20 -10.99 -15.72
CA PRO A 63 -26.34 -11.80 -16.20
C PRO A 63 -27.59 -11.82 -15.30
N LEU A 64 -27.61 -11.06 -14.21
CA LEU A 64 -28.72 -10.97 -13.25
C LEU A 64 -29.11 -9.51 -12.94
N GLU A 65 -28.70 -8.54 -13.75
CA GLU A 65 -29.08 -7.11 -13.60
C GLU A 65 -30.48 -6.79 -14.21
N SER A 66 -31.44 -7.72 -14.18
CA SER A 66 -32.82 -7.43 -14.64
C SER A 66 -33.77 -6.95 -13.55
N GLU A 67 -33.34 -6.85 -12.29
CA GLU A 67 -34.24 -6.48 -11.18
C GLU A 67 -33.52 -5.60 -10.15
N LEU A 68 -33.38 -4.30 -10.42
CA LEU A 68 -33.06 -3.32 -9.38
C LEU A 68 -33.96 -2.09 -9.55
N ALA A 69 -34.81 -1.86 -8.54
CA ALA A 69 -35.68 -0.70 -8.45
C ALA A 69 -34.92 0.47 -7.83
N THR A 70 -35.06 1.66 -8.43
CA THR A 70 -34.58 2.93 -7.86
C THR A 70 -35.46 3.35 -6.68
N GLN A 71 -34.87 3.56 -5.51
CA GLN A 71 -35.50 4.27 -4.40
C GLN A 71 -34.82 5.62 -4.18
N GLU A 72 -35.61 6.68 -4.23
CA GLU A 72 -35.22 8.02 -3.79
C GLU A 72 -35.27 8.09 -2.25
N VAL A 73 -34.25 8.70 -1.64
CA VAL A 73 -34.19 8.93 -0.18
C VAL A 73 -34.41 10.41 0.09
N ASP A 74 -35.49 10.69 0.81
CA ASP A 74 -35.86 12.02 1.30
C ASP A 74 -34.96 12.44 2.48
N CYS A 75 -34.57 13.71 2.53
CA CYS A 75 -33.62 14.26 3.49
C CYS A 75 -34.23 15.44 4.26
N SER A 76 -34.57 15.25 5.54
CA SER A 76 -34.77 16.37 6.45
C SER A 76 -34.26 16.11 7.88
N THR A 77 -33.44 17.05 8.37
CA THR A 77 -33.02 17.34 9.76
C THR A 77 -32.09 16.31 10.45
N ALA A 78 -31.18 16.64 11.38
CA ALA A 78 -31.10 17.77 12.30
C ALA A 78 -29.65 18.23 12.57
N ARG A 79 -29.52 19.49 13.00
CA ARG A 79 -28.35 20.03 13.71
C ARG A 79 -28.54 19.74 15.19
N ASP A 80 -27.65 18.93 15.77
CA ASP A 80 -27.45 18.86 17.22
C ASP A 80 -25.96 18.61 17.49
N GLY A 81 -25.48 18.96 18.69
CA GLY A 81 -24.07 18.92 19.12
C GLY A 81 -23.41 17.53 19.15
N SER A 82 -23.96 16.54 18.43
CA SER A 82 -23.54 15.15 18.36
C SER A 82 -22.43 14.90 17.34
N GLY A 83 -21.30 15.61 17.44
CA GLY A 83 -20.16 15.43 16.52
C GLY A 83 -20.55 15.42 15.03
N ILE A 84 -19.80 14.68 14.19
CA ILE A 84 -20.05 14.58 12.74
C ILE A 84 -20.88 13.36 12.32
N GLY A 85 -21.55 12.68 13.27
CA GLY A 85 -22.52 11.61 12.99
C GLY A 85 -21.96 10.26 12.54
N ILE A 86 -20.64 10.01 12.64
CA ILE A 86 -20.03 8.72 12.22
C ILE A 86 -20.47 7.55 13.10
N VAL A 87 -20.56 7.75 14.41
CA VAL A 87 -21.04 6.72 15.35
C VAL A 87 -22.46 6.29 14.96
N ASN A 88 -23.34 7.29 14.74
CA ASN A 88 -24.73 7.07 14.32
C ASN A 88 -24.82 6.44 12.93
N PHE A 89 -23.87 6.73 12.02
CA PHE A 89 -23.86 6.10 10.69
C PHE A 89 -23.63 4.59 10.80
N PHE A 90 -22.72 4.13 11.66
CA PHE A 90 -22.41 2.71 11.80
C PHE A 90 -23.36 1.94 12.73
N GLU A 91 -24.26 2.63 13.43
CA GLU A 91 -25.22 2.00 14.34
C GLU A 91 -26.08 0.96 13.61
N GLY A 92 -26.05 -0.27 14.12
CA GLY A 92 -26.79 -1.41 13.57
C GLY A 92 -26.34 -1.90 12.19
N LYS A 93 -25.37 -1.23 11.55
CA LYS A 93 -24.95 -1.56 10.19
C LYS A 93 -24.10 -2.81 10.12
N ASN A 94 -24.35 -3.63 9.10
CA ASN A 94 -23.48 -4.77 8.81
C ASN A 94 -22.39 -4.36 7.83
N ILE A 95 -21.16 -4.80 8.10
CA ILE A 95 -19.97 -4.40 7.35
C ILE A 95 -19.29 -5.65 6.78
N PHE A 96 -18.88 -5.61 5.52
CA PHE A 96 -17.99 -6.60 4.93
C PHE A 96 -16.58 -6.01 4.75
N ILE A 97 -15.57 -6.63 5.34
CA ILE A 97 -14.19 -6.15 5.34
C ILE A 97 -13.27 -7.17 4.68
N THR A 98 -12.48 -6.71 3.70
CA THR A 98 -11.32 -7.46 3.19
C THR A 98 -10.03 -6.90 3.80
N GLY A 99 -9.10 -7.78 4.15
CA GLY A 99 -7.81 -7.37 4.73
C GLY A 99 -7.87 -6.94 6.20
N GLY A 100 -8.94 -7.31 6.93
CA GLY A 100 -9.10 -6.95 8.35
C GLY A 100 -8.13 -7.65 9.31
N THR A 101 -7.30 -8.59 8.83
CA THR A 101 -6.18 -9.14 9.62
C THR A 101 -4.85 -8.41 9.41
N GLY A 102 -4.78 -7.53 8.41
CA GLY A 102 -3.65 -6.64 8.17
C GLY A 102 -3.68 -5.41 9.08
N LEU A 103 -2.61 -4.62 9.07
CA LEU A 103 -2.39 -3.51 10.01
C LEU A 103 -3.59 -2.56 10.10
N VAL A 104 -3.95 -1.91 8.98
CA VAL A 104 -5.04 -0.92 8.93
C VAL A 104 -6.39 -1.55 9.20
N GLY A 105 -6.70 -2.64 8.49
CA GLY A 105 -8.00 -3.30 8.62
C GLY A 105 -8.26 -3.80 10.04
N LYS A 106 -7.22 -4.26 10.75
CA LYS A 106 -7.35 -4.74 12.13
C LYS A 106 -7.65 -3.60 13.12
N VAL A 107 -6.96 -2.46 12.98
CA VAL A 107 -7.27 -1.29 13.82
C VAL A 107 -8.64 -0.73 13.51
N LEU A 108 -9.06 -0.76 12.25
CA LEU A 108 -10.42 -0.39 11.88
C LEU A 108 -11.46 -1.30 12.54
N VAL A 109 -11.24 -2.62 12.54
CA VAL A 109 -12.12 -3.58 13.23
C VAL A 109 -12.17 -3.28 14.73
N GLU A 110 -11.02 -3.08 15.39
CA GLU A 110 -10.96 -2.69 16.81
C GLU A 110 -11.75 -1.41 17.07
N LYS A 111 -11.52 -0.37 16.26
CA LYS A 111 -12.13 0.94 16.44
C LYS A 111 -13.65 0.88 16.26
N LEU A 112 -14.14 0.12 15.29
CA LEU A 112 -15.56 -0.11 15.07
C LEU A 112 -16.18 -0.81 16.28
N LEU A 113 -15.57 -1.90 16.77
CA LEU A 113 -16.11 -2.63 17.93
C LEU A 113 -16.08 -1.80 19.23
N ARG A 114 -15.04 -0.98 19.43
CA ARG A 114 -14.89 -0.19 20.65
C ARG A 114 -15.73 1.09 20.66
N SER A 115 -15.87 1.74 19.51
CA SER A 115 -16.38 3.12 19.43
C SER A 115 -17.75 3.24 18.78
N THR A 116 -18.35 2.15 18.28
CA THR A 116 -19.67 2.17 17.65
C THR A 116 -20.53 1.00 18.08
N SER A 117 -21.84 1.14 17.87
CA SER A 117 -22.82 0.05 18.04
C SER A 117 -23.06 -0.66 16.70
N VAL A 118 -21.97 -1.06 16.03
CA VAL A 118 -22.03 -1.78 14.75
C VAL A 118 -22.81 -3.08 14.87
N GLY A 119 -23.46 -3.49 13.77
CA GLY A 119 -24.09 -4.81 13.62
C GLY A 119 -23.05 -5.92 13.54
N LYS A 120 -23.12 -6.76 12.50
CA LYS A 120 -22.12 -7.80 12.23
C LYS A 120 -21.01 -7.28 11.31
N ILE A 121 -19.78 -7.72 11.56
CA ILE A 121 -18.65 -7.51 10.68
C ILE A 121 -18.28 -8.85 10.05
N TYR A 122 -18.60 -9.01 8.78
CA TYR A 122 -18.17 -10.11 7.93
C TYR A 122 -16.71 -9.89 7.53
N LEU A 123 -15.81 -10.75 7.99
CA LEU A 123 -14.38 -10.59 7.77
C LEU A 123 -13.86 -11.64 6.78
N LEU A 124 -13.45 -11.21 5.59
CA LEU A 124 -12.84 -12.12 4.61
C LEU A 124 -11.41 -12.49 5.06
N VAL A 125 -11.19 -13.78 5.29
CA VAL A 125 -9.91 -14.36 5.72
C VAL A 125 -9.43 -15.35 4.68
N LYS A 126 -8.22 -15.11 4.15
CA LYS A 126 -7.55 -16.01 3.21
C LYS A 126 -7.22 -17.35 3.85
N ALA A 127 -7.99 -18.38 3.53
CA ALA A 127 -7.81 -19.74 4.02
C ALA A 127 -8.65 -20.71 3.17
N ASP A 128 -8.25 -21.97 3.19
CA ASP A 128 -8.86 -23.01 2.35
C ASP A 128 -10.06 -23.70 3.03
N ASP A 129 -10.19 -23.56 4.35
CA ASP A 129 -11.23 -24.21 5.15
C ASP A 129 -11.66 -23.39 6.39
N LYS A 130 -12.82 -23.75 6.94
CA LYS A 130 -13.45 -23.04 8.08
C LYS A 130 -12.66 -23.15 9.40
N GLU A 131 -11.93 -24.24 9.60
CA GLU A 131 -11.13 -24.44 10.80
C GLU A 131 -9.93 -23.47 10.78
N THR A 132 -9.20 -23.41 9.67
CA THR A 132 -8.10 -22.48 9.45
C THR A 132 -8.56 -21.03 9.63
N VAL A 133 -9.72 -20.67 9.08
CA VAL A 133 -10.31 -19.33 9.28
C VAL A 133 -10.54 -19.03 10.77
N SER A 134 -11.11 -19.97 11.51
CA SER A 134 -11.41 -19.81 12.95
C SER A 134 -10.13 -19.68 13.78
N GLN A 135 -9.11 -20.48 13.47
CA GLN A 135 -7.80 -20.39 14.11
C GLN A 135 -7.14 -19.03 13.82
N ARG A 136 -7.22 -18.55 12.57
CA ARG A 136 -6.69 -17.23 12.21
C ARG A 136 -7.43 -16.10 12.91
N LEU A 137 -8.76 -16.13 12.99
CA LEU A 137 -9.53 -15.15 13.75
C LEU A 137 -9.07 -15.11 15.22
N SER A 138 -8.96 -16.30 15.84
CA SER A 138 -8.52 -16.40 17.24
C SER A 138 -7.13 -15.80 17.45
N LYS A 139 -6.15 -16.24 16.66
CA LYS A 139 -4.75 -15.85 16.78
C LYS A 139 -4.51 -14.38 16.39
N GLU A 140 -5.09 -13.93 15.28
CA GLU A 140 -4.77 -12.65 14.68
C GLU A 140 -5.61 -11.50 15.24
N ILE A 141 -6.78 -11.78 15.82
CA ILE A 141 -7.71 -10.78 16.33
C ILE A 141 -7.99 -10.99 17.82
N ILE A 142 -8.65 -12.08 18.22
CA ILE A 142 -9.14 -12.27 19.61
C ILE A 142 -7.98 -12.19 20.63
N HIS A 143 -6.86 -12.80 20.30
CA HIS A 143 -5.69 -12.87 21.19
C HIS A 143 -4.68 -11.74 20.95
N SER A 144 -4.98 -10.80 20.05
CA SER A 144 -4.09 -9.67 19.78
C SER A 144 -4.14 -8.64 20.91
N GLU A 145 -2.98 -8.12 21.30
CA GLU A 145 -2.84 -7.02 22.26
C GLU A 145 -3.59 -5.74 21.83
N LEU A 146 -3.84 -5.58 20.53
CA LEU A 146 -4.63 -4.45 20.01
C LEU A 146 -6.03 -4.37 20.64
N PHE A 147 -6.63 -5.52 20.97
CA PHE A 147 -8.00 -5.62 21.49
C PHE A 147 -8.06 -5.61 23.02
N GLU A 148 -6.95 -5.28 23.70
CA GLU A 148 -6.87 -5.27 25.17
C GLU A 148 -7.93 -4.35 25.80
N CYS A 149 -8.12 -3.13 25.26
CA CYS A 149 -9.14 -2.21 25.75
C CYS A 149 -10.57 -2.79 25.68
N ILE A 150 -10.92 -3.49 24.60
CA ILE A 150 -12.21 -4.17 24.46
C ILE A 150 -12.27 -5.36 25.43
N ARG A 151 -11.18 -6.11 25.58
CA ARG A 151 -11.09 -7.25 26.51
C ARG A 151 -11.32 -6.82 27.96
N GLU A 152 -10.71 -5.72 28.38
CA GLU A 152 -10.93 -5.13 29.71
C GLU A 152 -12.37 -4.68 29.90
N THR A 153 -12.98 -4.11 28.86
CA THR A 153 -14.37 -3.60 28.90
C THR A 153 -15.40 -4.73 29.09
N TYR A 154 -15.23 -5.85 28.37
CA TYR A 154 -16.19 -6.96 28.38
C TYR A 154 -15.83 -8.11 29.34
N GLY A 155 -14.61 -8.12 29.89
CA GLY A 155 -14.15 -9.13 30.85
C GLY A 155 -14.36 -10.55 30.34
N SER A 156 -15.07 -11.38 31.11
CA SER A 156 -15.35 -12.78 30.76
C SER A 156 -16.21 -12.95 29.50
N SER A 157 -16.99 -11.94 29.11
CA SER A 157 -17.85 -11.97 27.93
C SER A 157 -17.16 -11.48 26.66
N TYR A 158 -15.87 -11.13 26.72
CA TYR A 158 -15.11 -10.61 25.58
C TYR A 158 -15.13 -11.54 24.36
N GLU A 159 -14.82 -12.82 24.55
CA GLU A 159 -14.77 -13.75 23.42
C GLU A 159 -16.15 -13.98 22.80
N GLU A 160 -17.19 -14.07 23.63
CA GLU A 160 -18.57 -14.21 23.18
C GLU A 160 -18.99 -12.99 22.35
N PHE A 161 -18.76 -11.78 22.87
CA PHE A 161 -19.02 -10.53 22.16
C PHE A 161 -18.29 -10.45 20.82
N VAL A 162 -16.98 -10.76 20.79
CA VAL A 162 -16.21 -10.70 19.54
C VAL A 162 -16.70 -11.75 18.53
N ARG A 163 -17.08 -12.96 18.97
CA ARG A 163 -17.59 -14.01 18.07
C ARG A 163 -19.01 -13.72 17.57
N GLU A 164 -19.82 -13.03 18.36
CA GLU A 164 -21.13 -12.55 17.94
C GLU A 164 -21.00 -11.45 16.87
N LYS A 165 -20.06 -10.53 17.05
CA LYS A 165 -19.85 -9.39 16.15
C LYS A 165 -19.02 -9.72 14.92
N LEU A 166 -17.98 -10.54 15.03
CA LEU A 166 -17.06 -10.87 13.94
C LEU A 166 -17.41 -12.22 13.34
N ILE A 167 -17.94 -12.21 12.12
CA ILE A 167 -18.28 -13.40 11.36
C ILE A 167 -17.16 -13.68 10.35
N PRO A 168 -16.28 -14.65 10.60
CA PRO A 168 -15.15 -14.88 9.72
C PRO A 168 -15.57 -15.70 8.50
N VAL A 169 -15.16 -15.24 7.33
CA VAL A 169 -15.56 -15.80 6.03
C VAL A 169 -14.31 -16.28 5.30
N ALA A 170 -14.27 -17.58 4.98
CA ALA A 170 -13.22 -18.14 4.13
C ALA A 170 -13.31 -17.54 2.73
N GLY A 171 -12.19 -17.07 2.20
CA GLY A 171 -12.11 -16.67 0.80
C GLY A 171 -10.86 -15.89 0.45
N ASN A 172 -10.71 -15.63 -0.84
CA ASN A 172 -9.53 -15.02 -1.44
C ASN A 172 -9.96 -13.97 -2.47
N ILE A 173 -9.50 -12.72 -2.28
CA ILE A 173 -9.86 -11.60 -3.16
C ILE A 173 -9.44 -11.80 -4.63
N CYS A 174 -8.48 -12.68 -4.89
CA CYS A 174 -8.02 -13.03 -6.23
C CYS A 174 -8.98 -13.97 -6.96
N GLU A 175 -9.90 -14.62 -6.25
CA GLU A 175 -10.78 -15.65 -6.80
C GLU A 175 -12.14 -15.11 -7.24
N PRO A 176 -12.84 -15.80 -8.17
CA PRO A 176 -14.23 -15.52 -8.48
C PRO A 176 -15.10 -15.51 -7.22
N ASN A 177 -16.04 -14.56 -7.12
CA ASN A 177 -16.87 -14.36 -5.92
C ASN A 177 -16.05 -14.25 -4.62
N LEU A 178 -14.82 -13.76 -4.72
CA LEU A 178 -13.88 -13.61 -3.60
C LEU A 178 -13.57 -14.95 -2.89
N GLY A 179 -13.72 -16.08 -3.58
CA GLY A 179 -13.49 -17.42 -3.01
C GLY A 179 -14.48 -17.81 -1.90
N MET A 180 -15.59 -17.09 -1.75
CA MET A 180 -16.59 -17.36 -0.73
C MET A 180 -17.53 -18.50 -1.14
N ASP A 181 -18.04 -19.22 -0.15
CA ASP A 181 -19.14 -20.17 -0.38
C ASP A 181 -20.46 -19.46 -0.75
N THR A 182 -21.40 -20.21 -1.29
CA THR A 182 -22.70 -19.68 -1.74
C THR A 182 -23.53 -19.11 -0.60
N TYR A 183 -23.38 -19.67 0.61
CA TYR A 183 -24.08 -19.21 1.80
C TYR A 183 -23.64 -17.80 2.20
N TYR A 184 -22.33 -17.56 2.35
CA TYR A 184 -21.81 -16.24 2.70
C TYR A 184 -21.98 -15.24 1.57
N THR A 185 -21.82 -15.66 0.31
CA THR A 185 -22.10 -14.82 -0.86
C THR A 185 -23.53 -14.27 -0.80
N HIS A 186 -24.52 -15.13 -0.54
CA HIS A 186 -25.92 -14.72 -0.41
C HIS A 186 -26.14 -13.83 0.83
N THR A 187 -25.68 -14.27 2.00
CA THR A 187 -25.86 -13.55 3.27
C THR A 187 -25.31 -12.12 3.20
N ILE A 188 -24.08 -11.96 2.68
CA ILE A 188 -23.45 -10.64 2.55
C ILE A 188 -24.22 -9.75 1.56
N THR A 189 -24.68 -10.33 0.45
CA THR A 189 -25.44 -9.60 -0.58
C THR A 189 -26.77 -9.06 -0.04
N GLU A 190 -27.43 -9.79 0.85
CA GLU A 190 -28.70 -9.38 1.46
C GLU A 190 -28.51 -8.40 2.63
N GLU A 191 -27.51 -8.63 3.48
CA GLU A 191 -27.45 -7.98 4.80
C GLU A 191 -26.49 -6.78 4.90
N VAL A 192 -25.50 -6.65 4.01
CA VAL A 192 -24.40 -5.68 4.21
C VAL A 192 -24.73 -4.28 3.74
N ASP A 193 -24.48 -3.31 4.62
CA ASP A 193 -24.61 -1.88 4.37
C ASP A 193 -23.30 -1.24 3.89
N VAL A 194 -22.15 -1.74 4.34
CA VAL A 194 -20.84 -1.10 4.07
C VAL A 194 -19.81 -2.13 3.66
N ILE A 195 -19.11 -1.89 2.56
CA ILE A 195 -17.97 -2.71 2.13
C ILE A 195 -16.69 -1.91 2.33
N ILE A 196 -15.69 -2.51 2.97
CA ILE A 196 -14.37 -1.90 3.18
C ILE A 196 -13.29 -2.78 2.57
N GLY A 197 -12.75 -2.33 1.45
CA GLY A 197 -11.65 -2.94 0.74
C GLY A 197 -10.30 -2.46 1.26
N SER A 198 -9.69 -3.19 2.20
CA SER A 198 -8.34 -2.91 2.71
C SER A 198 -7.31 -3.99 2.33
N ALA A 199 -7.73 -5.08 1.70
CA ALA A 199 -6.81 -6.11 1.25
C ALA A 199 -5.93 -5.60 0.11
N ALA A 200 -4.62 -5.68 0.30
CA ALA A 200 -3.61 -5.39 -0.70
C ALA A 200 -2.32 -6.14 -0.33
N SER A 201 -1.44 -6.34 -1.31
CA SER A 201 -0.06 -6.67 -1.00
C SER A 201 0.73 -5.39 -0.80
N THR A 202 1.38 -5.26 0.36
CA THR A 202 2.25 -4.12 0.69
C THR A 202 3.72 -4.44 0.43
N ASN A 203 4.03 -5.56 -0.22
CA ASN A 203 5.39 -5.89 -0.60
C ASN A 203 5.77 -5.14 -1.88
N LEU A 204 6.68 -4.17 -1.75
CA LEU A 204 7.11 -3.31 -2.86
C LEU A 204 7.92 -4.05 -3.94
N ASN A 205 8.30 -5.31 -3.70
CA ASN A 205 9.09 -6.13 -4.61
C ASN A 205 8.35 -7.40 -5.05
N ASP A 206 7.02 -7.32 -5.18
CA ASP A 206 6.20 -8.39 -5.74
C ASP A 206 6.37 -8.52 -7.25
N ARG A 207 6.04 -9.71 -7.77
CA ARG A 207 5.94 -9.92 -9.22
C ARG A 207 4.81 -9.05 -9.78
N TYR A 208 4.98 -8.61 -11.02
CA TYR A 208 4.02 -7.70 -11.64
C TYR A 208 2.65 -8.35 -11.88
N ASP A 209 2.59 -9.62 -12.27
CA ASP A 209 1.35 -10.38 -12.42
C ASP A 209 0.55 -10.47 -11.11
N PHE A 210 1.24 -10.82 -10.02
CA PHE A 210 0.64 -10.86 -8.70
C PHE A 210 0.16 -9.48 -8.24
N SER A 211 0.94 -8.43 -8.51
CA SER A 211 0.58 -7.05 -8.16
C SER A 211 -0.67 -6.58 -8.91
N LEU A 212 -0.79 -6.89 -10.21
CA LEU A 212 -1.99 -6.61 -10.99
C LEU A 212 -3.20 -7.37 -10.45
N ASP A 213 -3.04 -8.64 -10.11
CA ASP A 213 -4.17 -9.44 -9.63
C ASP A 213 -4.70 -8.94 -8.28
N VAL A 214 -3.80 -8.63 -7.34
CA VAL A 214 -4.18 -8.17 -5.99
C VAL A 214 -4.63 -6.70 -5.94
N ASN A 215 -4.03 -5.82 -6.75
CA ASN A 215 -4.28 -4.38 -6.64
C ASN A 215 -5.16 -3.83 -7.77
N VAL A 216 -5.45 -4.60 -8.83
CA VAL A 216 -6.30 -4.19 -9.95
C VAL A 216 -7.50 -5.12 -10.11
N ASN A 217 -7.26 -6.42 -10.32
CA ASN A 217 -8.35 -7.38 -10.55
C ASN A 217 -9.19 -7.58 -9.28
N ALA A 218 -8.57 -7.73 -8.12
CA ALA A 218 -9.29 -7.92 -6.86
C ALA A 218 -10.20 -6.72 -6.50
N PRO A 219 -9.76 -5.45 -6.58
CA PRO A 219 -10.67 -4.30 -6.45
C PRO A 219 -11.80 -4.29 -7.48
N GLN A 220 -11.52 -4.71 -8.73
CA GLN A 220 -12.55 -4.88 -9.76
C GLN A 220 -13.61 -5.91 -9.34
N ARG A 221 -13.18 -7.10 -8.88
CA ARG A 221 -14.06 -8.17 -8.40
C ARG A 221 -14.88 -7.71 -7.20
N LEU A 222 -14.25 -7.03 -6.24
CA LEU A 222 -14.90 -6.53 -5.04
C LEU A 222 -15.95 -5.46 -5.37
N MET A 223 -15.68 -4.54 -6.31
CA MET A 223 -16.67 -3.57 -6.79
C MET A 223 -17.82 -4.23 -7.55
N ARG A 224 -17.54 -5.25 -8.38
CA ARG A 224 -18.60 -6.03 -9.04
C ARG A 224 -19.50 -6.75 -8.02
N PHE A 225 -18.92 -7.31 -6.97
CA PHE A 225 -19.66 -7.91 -5.87
C PHE A 225 -20.45 -6.86 -5.07
N ALA A 226 -19.87 -5.67 -4.84
CA ALA A 226 -20.56 -4.57 -4.17
C ALA A 226 -21.85 -4.17 -4.90
N LYS A 227 -21.84 -4.14 -6.23
CA LYS A 227 -23.02 -3.86 -7.05
C LYS A 227 -24.16 -4.87 -6.89
N THR A 228 -23.90 -6.08 -6.38
CA THR A 228 -24.97 -7.06 -6.13
C THR A 228 -25.66 -6.83 -4.78
N CYS A 229 -25.02 -6.11 -3.86
CA CYS A 229 -25.50 -5.92 -2.49
C CYS A 229 -26.73 -4.98 -2.46
N LYS A 230 -27.86 -5.47 -1.94
CA LYS A 230 -29.15 -4.78 -2.01
C LYS A 230 -29.22 -3.52 -1.14
N ASN A 231 -28.52 -3.54 -0.02
CA ASN A 231 -28.60 -2.50 1.01
C ASN A 231 -27.35 -1.61 1.08
N LEU A 232 -26.43 -1.74 0.11
CA LEU A 232 -25.13 -1.06 0.16
C LEU A 232 -25.29 0.46 0.21
N LYS A 233 -24.79 1.05 1.29
CA LYS A 233 -24.76 2.50 1.54
C LYS A 233 -23.40 3.12 1.21
N LEU A 234 -22.32 2.36 1.34
CA LEU A 234 -20.97 2.87 1.14
C LEU A 234 -19.97 1.78 0.75
N PHE A 235 -19.17 2.04 -0.27
CA PHE A 235 -17.98 1.27 -0.62
C PHE A 235 -16.72 2.07 -0.29
N VAL A 236 -15.86 1.55 0.57
CA VAL A 236 -14.59 2.17 0.95
C VAL A 236 -13.43 1.41 0.31
N HIS A 237 -12.54 2.12 -0.39
CA HIS A 237 -11.30 1.58 -0.92
C HIS A 237 -10.09 2.21 -0.22
N VAL A 238 -9.30 1.39 0.47
CA VAL A 238 -8.01 1.84 1.02
C VAL A 238 -6.95 1.76 -0.06
N SER A 239 -6.49 2.92 -0.50
CA SER A 239 -5.45 3.12 -1.51
C SER A 239 -4.13 3.57 -0.88
N THR A 240 -3.43 4.52 -1.49
CA THR A 240 -2.21 5.14 -0.96
C THR A 240 -2.01 6.53 -1.56
N ALA A 241 -1.43 7.48 -0.80
CA ALA A 241 -1.06 8.81 -1.29
C ALA A 241 -0.05 8.75 -2.47
N TYR A 242 0.69 7.65 -2.58
CA TYR A 242 1.70 7.45 -3.62
C TYR A 242 1.13 7.07 -5.00
N VAL A 243 -0.20 6.87 -5.14
CA VAL A 243 -0.84 6.73 -6.47
C VAL A 243 -0.67 7.98 -7.33
N ASN A 244 -0.31 9.11 -6.71
CA ASN A 244 -0.01 10.35 -7.40
C ASN A 244 1.35 10.33 -8.13
N GLY A 245 2.17 9.30 -7.93
CA GLY A 245 3.43 9.12 -8.64
C GLY A 245 4.47 10.20 -8.34
N ARG A 246 5.20 10.63 -9.36
CA ARG A 246 6.26 11.64 -9.33
C ARG A 246 5.75 13.05 -9.60
N ARG A 247 4.43 13.29 -9.53
CA ARG A 247 3.87 14.65 -9.54
C ARG A 247 4.51 15.46 -8.40
N GLU A 248 4.59 16.77 -8.56
CA GLU A 248 5.19 17.69 -7.58
C GLU A 248 4.23 18.84 -7.29
N GLY A 249 4.50 19.58 -6.23
CA GLY A 249 3.67 20.71 -5.82
C GLY A 249 2.43 20.28 -5.04
N LEU A 250 1.34 21.04 -5.18
CA LEU A 250 0.10 20.81 -4.44
C LEU A 250 -0.78 19.81 -5.17
N ILE A 251 -1.07 18.68 -4.54
CA ILE A 251 -1.93 17.63 -5.11
C ILE A 251 -3.28 17.64 -4.40
N PHE A 252 -4.36 17.78 -5.17
CA PHE A 252 -5.73 17.75 -4.68
C PHE A 252 -6.33 16.34 -4.65
N GLU A 253 -7.37 16.18 -3.83
CA GLU A 253 -8.18 14.97 -3.64
C GLU A 253 -9.08 14.64 -4.86
N ASN A 254 -8.47 14.56 -6.04
CA ASN A 254 -9.17 14.24 -7.28
C ASN A 254 -9.18 12.73 -7.53
N PRO A 255 -10.32 12.19 -8.02
CA PRO A 255 -10.39 10.83 -8.58
C PRO A 255 -9.36 10.64 -9.69
N LEU A 256 -8.81 9.44 -9.81
CA LEU A 256 -7.99 9.06 -10.97
C LEU A 256 -8.87 8.56 -12.10
N SER A 257 -8.75 9.15 -13.28
CA SER A 257 -9.41 8.68 -14.50
C SER A 257 -8.56 7.68 -15.27
N MET A 258 -9.22 6.83 -16.06
CA MET A 258 -8.55 5.86 -16.93
C MET A 258 -7.51 6.54 -17.84
N GLY A 259 -6.32 5.95 -17.89
CA GLY A 259 -5.22 6.39 -18.72
C GLY A 259 -4.39 7.56 -18.19
N GLU A 260 -4.72 8.10 -17.00
CA GLU A 260 -3.83 8.99 -16.28
C GLU A 260 -2.49 8.33 -15.94
N ASN A 261 -1.45 9.15 -15.76
CA ASN A 261 -0.12 8.73 -15.37
C ASN A 261 0.44 9.56 -14.21
N GLY A 262 1.51 9.07 -13.58
CA GLY A 262 2.17 9.69 -12.43
C GLY A 262 3.28 10.69 -12.78
N ARG A 263 3.44 11.10 -14.04
CA ARG A 263 4.56 11.97 -14.47
C ARG A 263 4.38 13.42 -14.00
N LYS A 264 5.50 14.15 -13.94
CA LYS A 264 5.54 15.60 -13.68
C LYS A 264 4.78 16.36 -14.76
N GLU A 265 4.21 17.51 -14.43
CA GLU A 265 3.48 18.34 -15.41
C GLU A 265 4.40 18.86 -16.52
N ASP A 266 5.64 19.21 -16.20
CA ASP A 266 6.64 19.67 -17.17
C ASP A 266 6.98 18.61 -18.24
N ASP A 267 6.89 17.31 -17.89
CA ASP A 267 7.08 16.21 -18.84
C ASP A 267 5.98 16.17 -19.92
N ARG A 268 4.83 16.82 -19.69
CA ARG A 268 3.72 16.91 -20.66
C ARG A 268 3.96 17.96 -21.74
N THR A 269 4.93 18.85 -21.57
CA THR A 269 5.26 19.91 -22.55
C THR A 269 6.20 19.45 -23.66
N SER A 270 6.78 18.25 -23.55
CA SER A 270 7.46 17.62 -24.69
C SER A 270 6.41 17.25 -25.73
N SER A 271 6.51 17.83 -26.93
CA SER A 271 5.62 17.73 -28.08
C SER A 271 5.36 16.32 -28.64
N SER A 272 5.79 15.27 -27.96
CA SER A 272 5.45 13.87 -28.23
C SER A 272 4.27 13.46 -27.35
N PHE A 273 3.16 13.04 -27.96
CA PHE A 273 2.04 12.38 -27.25
C PHE A 273 2.59 11.24 -26.39
N PHE A 274 2.66 11.43 -25.07
CA PHE A 274 3.02 10.36 -24.16
C PHE A 274 1.88 9.33 -24.16
N PRO A 275 2.16 8.01 -24.27
CA PRO A 275 1.10 7.01 -24.35
C PRO A 275 0.27 6.99 -23.07
N TRP A 276 -1.05 6.86 -23.24
CA TRP A 276 -1.98 6.67 -22.14
C TRP A 276 -1.72 5.32 -21.46
N LEU A 277 -2.01 5.24 -20.16
CA LEU A 277 -1.95 3.97 -19.44
C LEU A 277 -3.18 3.12 -19.76
N ASP A 278 -3.02 2.07 -20.57
CA ASP A 278 -4.10 1.10 -20.78
C ASP A 278 -3.91 -0.11 -19.86
N VAL A 279 -4.81 -0.23 -18.88
CA VAL A 279 -4.82 -1.34 -17.90
C VAL A 279 -4.90 -2.70 -18.62
N THR A 280 -5.68 -2.80 -19.69
CA THR A 280 -5.83 -4.02 -20.51
C THR A 280 -4.51 -4.41 -21.16
N ASP A 281 -3.81 -3.43 -21.73
CA ASP A 281 -2.53 -3.68 -22.39
C ASP A 281 -1.46 -4.13 -21.40
N GLU A 282 -1.43 -3.56 -20.20
CA GLU A 282 -0.53 -4.00 -19.13
C GLU A 282 -0.79 -5.44 -18.71
N ILE A 283 -2.06 -5.82 -18.53
CA ILE A 283 -2.42 -7.21 -18.23
C ILE A 283 -2.02 -8.14 -19.39
N ASN A 284 -2.29 -7.75 -20.63
CA ASN A 284 -1.91 -8.54 -21.80
C ASN A 284 -0.38 -8.70 -21.93
N LEU A 285 0.38 -7.65 -21.64
CA LEU A 285 1.84 -7.65 -21.64
C LEU A 285 2.39 -8.66 -20.63
N VAL A 286 1.82 -8.66 -19.43
CA VAL A 286 2.23 -9.57 -18.36
C VAL A 286 1.85 -11.01 -18.69
N MET A 287 0.63 -11.26 -19.19
CA MET A 287 0.20 -12.60 -19.60
C MET A 287 1.11 -13.21 -20.67
N LYS A 288 1.51 -12.42 -21.68
CA LYS A 288 2.48 -12.85 -22.70
C LYS A 288 3.86 -13.15 -22.09
N SER A 289 4.30 -12.34 -21.14
CA SER A 289 5.59 -12.51 -20.46
C SER A 289 5.65 -13.78 -19.60
N CYS A 290 4.54 -14.15 -18.96
CA CYS A 290 4.42 -15.38 -18.18
C CYS A 290 4.53 -16.64 -19.05
N ILE A 291 3.96 -16.62 -20.26
CA ILE A 291 3.99 -17.77 -21.19
C ILE A 291 5.39 -18.00 -21.77
N ALA A 292 6.20 -16.94 -21.92
CA ALA A 292 7.48 -16.99 -22.64
C ALA A 292 8.71 -17.40 -21.79
N SER A 293 8.57 -17.63 -20.47
CA SER A 293 9.71 -17.73 -19.54
C SER A 293 9.72 -19.02 -18.71
N THR A 294 10.90 -19.49 -18.30
CA THR A 294 11.06 -20.55 -17.26
C THR A 294 10.68 -20.01 -15.87
N GLU A 295 10.38 -20.87 -14.89
CA GLU A 295 9.84 -20.45 -13.58
C GLU A 295 10.77 -19.50 -12.78
N TYR A 296 12.08 -19.76 -12.76
CA TYR A 296 13.02 -18.91 -12.01
C TYR A 296 13.26 -17.56 -12.70
N ASP A 297 13.52 -17.58 -14.01
CA ASP A 297 13.72 -16.35 -14.78
C ASP A 297 12.44 -15.51 -14.83
N SER A 298 11.25 -16.15 -14.86
CA SER A 298 9.97 -15.43 -14.88
C SER A 298 9.77 -14.56 -13.65
N THR A 299 10.09 -15.06 -12.45
CA THR A 299 9.91 -14.26 -11.21
C THR A 299 10.79 -13.01 -11.22
N LYS A 300 12.06 -13.14 -11.59
CA LYS A 300 12.98 -11.99 -11.68
C LYS A 300 12.59 -11.03 -12.80
N ASN A 301 12.22 -11.56 -13.96
CA ASN A 301 11.79 -10.78 -15.11
C ASN A 301 10.51 -10.00 -14.84
N LEU A 302 9.52 -10.60 -14.17
CA LEU A 302 8.24 -9.94 -13.85
C LEU A 302 8.43 -8.84 -12.80
N LYS A 303 9.29 -9.04 -11.80
CA LYS A 303 9.65 -7.96 -10.86
C LYS A 303 10.30 -6.77 -11.58
N ARG A 304 11.28 -7.06 -12.44
CA ARG A 304 11.96 -6.04 -13.26
C ARG A 304 10.98 -5.32 -14.18
N LEU A 305 10.12 -6.06 -14.89
CA LEU A 305 9.12 -5.51 -15.80
C LEU A 305 8.18 -4.55 -15.07
N GLY A 306 7.65 -4.93 -13.90
CA GLY A 306 6.78 -4.05 -13.12
C GLY A 306 7.44 -2.72 -12.75
N LEU A 307 8.72 -2.77 -12.33
CA LEU A 307 9.49 -1.56 -12.02
C LEU A 307 9.76 -0.69 -13.25
N GLU A 308 10.08 -1.30 -14.40
CA GLU A 308 10.28 -0.60 -15.67
C GLU A 308 8.99 0.09 -16.14
N ARG A 309 7.84 -0.60 -16.05
CA ARG A 309 6.53 -0.02 -16.39
C ARG A 309 6.13 1.10 -15.43
N ALA A 310 6.33 0.91 -14.12
CA ALA A 310 6.07 1.95 -13.14
C ALA A 310 6.90 3.21 -13.43
N ALA A 311 8.21 3.05 -13.64
CA ALA A 311 9.09 4.18 -13.97
C ALA A 311 8.70 4.86 -15.29
N PHE A 312 8.33 4.09 -16.31
CA PHE A 312 7.87 4.61 -17.60
C PHE A 312 6.66 5.54 -17.45
N TYR A 313 5.64 5.12 -16.70
CA TYR A 313 4.43 5.91 -16.44
C TYR A 313 4.55 6.91 -15.28
N GLY A 314 5.72 7.07 -14.67
CA GLY A 314 5.96 8.10 -13.66
C GLY A 314 5.62 7.69 -12.22
N TRP A 315 5.60 6.40 -11.90
CA TRP A 315 5.52 5.91 -10.52
C TRP A 315 6.88 5.39 -10.03
N TYR A 316 7.06 5.39 -8.71
CA TYR A 316 8.30 4.90 -8.10
C TYR A 316 8.39 3.37 -8.05
N THR A 317 7.25 2.69 -7.88
CA THR A 317 7.19 1.23 -7.68
C THR A 317 5.99 0.62 -8.40
N THR A 318 6.06 -0.69 -8.66
CA THR A 318 4.94 -1.48 -9.18
C THR A 318 3.69 -1.37 -8.30
N TYR A 319 3.87 -1.33 -6.98
CA TYR A 319 2.78 -1.16 -6.02
C TYR A 319 2.01 0.15 -6.26
N HIS A 320 2.70 1.29 -6.39
CA HIS A 320 2.04 2.58 -6.60
C HIS A 320 1.24 2.61 -7.91
N MET A 321 1.85 2.11 -8.99
CA MET A 321 1.20 2.06 -10.29
C MET A 321 -0.04 1.15 -10.25
N THR A 322 0.07 -0.05 -9.67
CA THR A 322 -1.06 -1.00 -9.64
C THR A 322 -2.18 -0.54 -8.69
N LYS A 323 -1.88 0.19 -7.61
CA LYS A 323 -2.90 0.86 -6.79
C LYS A 323 -3.61 1.98 -7.54
N ALA A 324 -2.88 2.77 -8.32
CA ALA A 324 -3.48 3.79 -9.19
C ALA A 324 -4.42 3.15 -10.23
N MET A 325 -4.00 2.07 -10.88
CA MET A 325 -4.85 1.30 -11.79
C MET A 325 -6.11 0.75 -11.11
N GLY A 326 -5.99 0.26 -9.87
CA GLY A 326 -7.15 -0.19 -9.08
C GLY A 326 -8.17 0.91 -8.82
N GLU A 327 -7.71 2.12 -8.50
CA GLU A 327 -8.60 3.30 -8.37
C GLU A 327 -9.28 3.66 -9.69
N MET A 328 -8.53 3.67 -10.79
CA MET A 328 -9.07 3.97 -12.12
C MET A 328 -10.16 2.97 -12.52
N VAL A 329 -9.93 1.68 -12.25
CA VAL A 329 -10.92 0.63 -12.50
C VAL A 329 -12.16 0.81 -11.64
N ILE A 330 -12.02 1.09 -10.35
CA ILE A 330 -13.16 1.38 -9.46
C ILE A 330 -13.96 2.58 -9.97
N ASN A 331 -13.26 3.68 -10.30
CA ASN A 331 -13.86 4.90 -10.81
C ASN A 331 -14.66 4.60 -12.10
N GLU A 332 -14.10 3.82 -13.01
CA GLU A 332 -14.76 3.45 -14.27
C GLU A 332 -16.02 2.58 -14.09
N ILE A 333 -15.99 1.60 -13.17
CA ILE A 333 -17.04 0.55 -13.13
C ILE A 333 -18.09 0.72 -12.02
N ARG A 334 -17.91 1.66 -11.08
CA ARG A 334 -18.77 1.77 -9.88
C ARG A 334 -20.26 1.99 -10.18
N GLY A 335 -20.60 2.60 -11.31
CA GLY A 335 -21.96 3.07 -11.58
C GLY A 335 -22.44 4.02 -10.47
N ASP A 336 -23.60 3.72 -9.88
CA ASP A 336 -24.23 4.54 -8.84
C ASP A 336 -23.76 4.19 -7.41
N VAL A 337 -22.84 3.23 -7.25
CA VAL A 337 -22.33 2.85 -5.93
C VAL A 337 -21.59 4.05 -5.30
N PRO A 338 -21.98 4.51 -4.09
CA PRO A 338 -21.23 5.54 -3.38
C PRO A 338 -19.84 5.02 -2.99
N VAL A 339 -18.79 5.71 -3.44
CA VAL A 339 -17.39 5.28 -3.24
C VAL A 339 -16.63 6.32 -2.43
N LEU A 340 -15.90 5.83 -1.43
CA LEU A 340 -14.90 6.56 -0.67
C LEU A 340 -13.52 5.94 -0.92
N ILE A 341 -12.60 6.69 -1.51
CA ILE A 341 -11.19 6.30 -1.63
C ILE A 341 -10.40 7.01 -0.53
N ILE A 342 -9.70 6.24 0.30
CA ILE A 342 -8.79 6.77 1.32
C ILE A 342 -7.37 6.51 0.84
N ARG A 343 -6.56 7.55 0.71
CA ARG A 343 -5.16 7.49 0.26
C ARG A 343 -4.22 7.80 1.43
N PRO A 344 -3.88 6.81 2.28
CA PRO A 344 -2.90 6.99 3.33
C PRO A 344 -1.47 7.09 2.80
N SER A 345 -0.65 7.89 3.47
CA SER A 345 0.81 7.92 3.32
C SER A 345 1.47 6.80 4.14
N VAL A 346 2.61 7.05 4.81
CA VAL A 346 3.27 6.05 5.66
C VAL A 346 2.50 5.90 6.96
N ILE A 347 2.01 4.69 7.22
CA ILE A 347 1.30 4.38 8.47
C ILE A 347 2.32 3.90 9.51
N GLU A 348 2.37 4.60 10.65
CA GLU A 348 3.25 4.29 11.76
C GLU A 348 2.49 3.84 13.01
N SER A 349 3.26 3.55 14.07
CA SER A 349 2.72 3.20 15.38
C SER A 349 1.70 4.23 15.89
N SER A 350 0.73 3.73 16.63
CA SER A 350 -0.33 4.55 17.19
C SER A 350 0.23 5.53 18.24
N TYR A 351 -0.20 6.79 18.17
CA TYR A 351 0.24 7.80 19.15
C TYR A 351 -0.45 7.62 20.51
N LYS A 352 -1.75 7.31 20.50
CA LYS A 352 -2.58 7.25 21.71
C LYS A 352 -3.52 6.06 21.77
N GLU A 353 -4.32 5.84 20.72
CA GLU A 353 -5.36 4.80 20.71
C GLU A 353 -5.05 3.67 19.70
N PRO A 354 -5.48 2.43 19.98
CA PRO A 354 -6.06 1.97 21.25
C PRO A 354 -5.03 1.83 22.37
N SER A 355 -3.74 1.73 22.06
CA SER A 355 -2.65 1.79 23.03
C SER A 355 -1.43 2.49 22.43
N PRO A 356 -0.74 3.40 23.16
CA PRO A 356 0.41 4.12 22.61
C PRO A 356 1.53 3.17 22.16
N GLY A 357 2.07 3.42 20.97
CA GLY A 357 3.17 2.66 20.37
C GLY A 357 2.76 1.35 19.70
N TRP A 358 1.47 0.99 19.65
CA TRP A 358 1.06 -0.24 19.00
C TRP A 358 1.27 -0.18 17.49
N ILE A 359 1.87 -1.24 16.94
CA ILE A 359 2.03 -1.51 15.51
C ILE A 359 2.13 -3.01 15.28
N GLN A 360 1.58 -3.50 14.17
CA GLN A 360 1.61 -4.93 13.85
C GLN A 360 2.97 -5.37 13.31
N GLY A 361 3.78 -5.95 14.20
CA GLY A 361 5.13 -6.44 13.87
C GLY A 361 6.13 -5.29 13.81
N ASN A 362 7.23 -5.49 13.10
CA ASN A 362 8.27 -4.45 12.91
C ASN A 362 8.15 -3.92 11.47
N ARG A 363 7.55 -2.74 11.28
CA ARG A 363 7.18 -2.19 9.96
C ARG A 363 7.69 -0.77 9.75
N MET A 364 7.73 -0.33 8.50
CA MET A 364 8.06 1.04 8.10
C MET A 364 9.37 1.56 8.72
N PHE A 365 9.33 2.58 9.59
CA PHE A 365 10.52 3.14 10.22
C PHE A 365 10.94 2.42 11.51
N ASP A 366 10.13 1.55 12.10
CA ASP A 366 10.54 0.79 13.31
C ASP A 366 11.89 0.07 13.15
N PRO A 367 12.18 -0.66 12.04
CA PRO A 367 13.47 -1.31 11.88
C PRO A 367 14.61 -0.30 11.82
N VAL A 368 14.37 0.89 11.25
CA VAL A 368 15.35 1.97 11.14
C VAL A 368 15.60 2.58 12.52
N ILE A 369 14.55 2.97 13.23
CA ILE A 369 14.62 3.54 14.59
C ILE A 369 15.33 2.57 15.53
N MET A 370 14.92 1.30 15.57
CA MET A 370 15.53 0.29 16.43
C MET A 370 17.00 0.00 16.08
N SER A 371 17.34 -0.05 14.79
CA SER A 371 18.72 -0.34 14.37
C SER A 371 19.64 0.85 14.60
N TYR A 372 19.12 2.07 14.44
CA TYR A 372 19.84 3.30 14.77
C TYR A 372 20.11 3.41 16.27
N GLY A 373 19.10 3.16 17.13
CA GLY A 373 19.28 3.15 18.58
C GLY A 373 20.29 2.11 19.08
N LYS A 374 20.52 1.04 18.32
CA LYS A 374 21.56 0.03 18.59
C LYS A 374 22.95 0.42 18.03
N GLY A 375 23.09 1.59 17.43
CA GLY A 375 24.31 2.05 16.78
C GLY A 375 24.67 1.26 15.52
N LEU A 376 23.71 0.56 14.90
CA LEU A 376 23.96 -0.30 13.72
C LEU A 376 23.76 0.43 12.39
N LEU A 377 23.16 1.63 12.41
CA LEU A 377 22.89 2.43 11.24
C LEU A 377 23.68 3.74 11.29
N PRO A 378 24.73 3.89 10.48
CA PRO A 378 25.58 5.07 10.48
C PRO A 378 25.08 6.17 9.52
N ALA A 379 24.17 5.83 8.61
CA ALA A 379 23.66 6.71 7.56
C ALA A 379 22.30 6.25 7.02
N TYR A 380 21.58 7.17 6.39
CA TYR A 380 20.31 6.95 5.71
C TYR A 380 20.25 7.68 4.36
N LEU A 381 19.50 7.14 3.40
CA LEU A 381 19.25 7.76 2.09
C LEU A 381 17.95 8.56 2.14
N ALA A 382 18.04 9.89 2.22
CA ALA A 382 16.91 10.80 2.19
C ALA A 382 17.38 12.22 1.86
N ASP A 383 16.51 13.02 1.27
CA ASP A 383 16.71 14.46 1.24
C ASP A 383 16.33 15.05 2.62
N PRO A 384 17.27 15.66 3.37
CA PRO A 384 17.00 16.27 4.68
C PRO A 384 15.89 17.32 4.65
N ASP A 385 15.69 17.98 3.49
CA ASP A 385 14.77 19.10 3.34
C ASP A 385 13.37 18.63 2.91
N VAL A 386 13.19 17.35 2.60
CA VAL A 386 11.90 16.75 2.25
C VAL A 386 11.10 16.48 3.52
N TYR A 387 9.78 16.72 3.44
CA TYR A 387 8.86 16.44 4.52
C TYR A 387 8.48 14.96 4.56
N MET A 388 8.65 14.36 5.72
CA MET A 388 8.23 13.01 6.02
C MET A 388 6.72 12.99 6.23
N ASP A 389 6.04 12.12 5.47
CA ASP A 389 4.60 11.97 5.54
C ASP A 389 4.24 10.72 6.34
N ILE A 390 4.13 10.92 7.66
CA ILE A 390 3.77 9.88 8.62
C ILE A 390 2.35 10.13 9.11
N VAL A 391 1.51 9.12 9.06
CA VAL A 391 0.18 9.13 9.66
C VAL A 391 0.11 8.14 10.81
N THR A 392 -0.19 8.67 11.98
CA THR A 392 -0.63 7.90 13.15
C THR A 392 -2.06 7.43 12.93
N ILE A 393 -2.49 6.35 13.56
CA ILE A 393 -3.85 5.84 13.39
C ILE A 393 -4.84 6.68 14.22
N ALA A 394 -5.44 7.77 13.70
CA ALA A 394 -6.47 8.55 14.45
C ALA A 394 -7.42 9.50 13.65
N LYS A 395 -8.73 9.22 13.69
CA LYS A 395 -9.98 10.01 13.57
C LYS A 395 -10.32 10.86 12.30
N HIS A 396 -11.17 10.27 11.45
CA HIS A 396 -12.41 10.78 10.78
C HIS A 396 -12.41 11.77 9.58
N GLY A 397 -13.31 11.48 8.62
CA GLY A 397 -14.00 12.44 7.72
C GLY A 397 -15.17 11.79 6.93
N ILE A 398 -16.31 12.49 6.76
CA ILE A 398 -17.35 12.17 5.74
C ILE A 398 -17.91 13.49 5.15
N VAL A 399 -18.05 13.51 3.82
CA VAL A 399 -18.97 14.38 3.06
C VAL A 399 -20.16 13.51 2.60
N LYS A 400 -21.38 13.98 2.84
CA LYS A 400 -22.64 13.30 2.51
C LYS A 400 -23.10 13.63 1.07
N LYS A 401 -22.46 13.06 0.06
CA LYS A 401 -23.05 13.00 -1.28
C LYS A 401 -22.81 11.63 -1.92
N PRO A 402 -23.76 11.11 -2.72
CA PRO A 402 -23.56 9.93 -3.57
C PRO A 402 -22.65 10.33 -4.74
N ASP A 403 -21.36 10.51 -4.42
CA ASP A 403 -20.29 10.89 -5.34
C ASP A 403 -19.06 10.04 -4.99
N LEU A 404 -18.15 9.84 -5.96
CA LEU A 404 -16.86 9.25 -5.65
C LEU A 404 -16.00 10.32 -4.97
N ASN A 405 -15.75 10.12 -3.67
CA ASN A 405 -14.96 11.02 -2.85
C ASN A 405 -13.57 10.42 -2.61
N VAL A 406 -12.55 11.27 -2.64
CA VAL A 406 -11.17 10.89 -2.34
C VAL A 406 -10.73 11.67 -1.10
N TYR A 407 -9.99 11.02 -0.20
CA TYR A 407 -9.33 11.70 0.92
C TYR A 407 -7.88 11.31 1.01
N HIS A 408 -7.03 12.30 1.23
CA HIS A 408 -5.64 12.08 1.58
C HIS A 408 -5.49 12.00 3.09
N ALA A 409 -5.00 10.87 3.58
CA ALA A 409 -4.55 10.75 4.97
C ALA A 409 -3.03 10.94 4.95
N ALA A 410 -2.58 12.18 5.19
CA ALA A 410 -1.18 12.61 5.07
C ALA A 410 -0.87 13.80 6.01
N THR A 411 0.29 13.85 6.67
CA THR A 411 0.64 14.95 7.60
C THR A 411 1.33 16.14 6.95
N ASN A 412 1.97 15.92 5.80
CA ASN A 412 3.00 16.84 5.29
C ASN A 412 2.51 18.27 4.97
N PHE A 413 1.20 18.47 4.77
CA PHE A 413 0.61 19.78 4.52
C PHE A 413 0.23 20.54 5.80
N VAL A 414 -0.17 19.85 6.87
CA VAL A 414 -0.72 20.45 8.10
C VAL A 414 0.30 20.47 9.23
N ASN A 415 1.09 19.42 9.36
CA ASN A 415 2.12 19.28 10.40
C ASN A 415 3.40 18.71 9.76
N PRO A 416 4.13 19.53 8.98
CA PRO A 416 5.33 19.08 8.30
C PRO A 416 6.41 18.67 9.30
N LEU A 417 7.01 17.49 9.09
CA LEU A 417 8.20 17.02 9.81
C LEU A 417 9.31 16.79 8.77
N GLN A 418 10.43 17.48 8.89
CA GLN A 418 11.56 17.25 7.98
C GLN A 418 12.30 15.96 8.34
N TYR A 419 12.92 15.31 7.35
CA TYR A 419 13.77 14.15 7.59
C TYR A 419 14.95 14.46 8.53
N SER A 420 15.53 15.66 8.41
CA SER A 420 16.57 16.15 9.33
C SER A 420 16.08 16.17 10.78
N GLU A 421 14.94 16.80 11.04
CA GLU A 421 14.31 16.91 12.36
C GLU A 421 13.95 15.54 12.93
N PHE A 422 13.39 14.64 12.11
CA PHE A 422 13.08 13.27 12.52
C PHE A 422 14.30 12.53 13.08
N PHE A 423 15.42 12.57 12.37
CA PHE A 423 16.65 11.91 12.82
C PHE A 423 17.31 12.62 14.01
N ASP A 424 17.18 13.95 14.13
CA ASP A 424 17.62 14.68 15.32
C ASP A 424 16.79 14.27 16.56
N TYR A 425 15.46 14.12 16.46
CA TYR A 425 14.64 13.66 17.58
C TYR A 425 15.02 12.24 18.03
N ILE A 426 15.29 11.33 17.09
CA ILE A 426 15.70 9.97 17.44
C ILE A 426 17.10 9.97 18.08
N TYR A 427 18.01 10.81 17.58
CA TYR A 427 19.34 11.00 18.17
C TYR A 427 19.25 11.49 19.62
N GLU A 428 18.45 12.51 19.88
CA GLU A 428 18.23 13.05 21.22
C GLU A 428 17.61 12.00 22.15
N TYR A 429 16.59 11.28 21.68
CA TYR A 429 15.91 10.24 22.45
C TYR A 429 16.88 9.16 22.92
N PHE A 430 17.68 8.58 22.02
CA PHE A 430 18.57 7.47 22.38
C PHE A 430 19.83 7.90 23.13
N ASN A 431 20.26 9.16 23.03
CA ASN A 431 21.31 9.68 23.92
C ASN A 431 20.78 9.90 25.34
N ALA A 432 19.53 10.34 25.49
CA ALA A 432 18.90 10.45 26.80
C ALA A 432 18.51 9.07 27.38
N LYS A 433 18.10 8.14 26.53
CA LYS A 433 17.63 6.79 26.89
C LYS A 433 18.26 5.73 25.96
N PRO A 434 19.49 5.26 26.26
CA PRO A 434 20.18 4.27 25.43
C PRO A 434 19.35 2.99 25.23
N ALA A 435 19.34 2.45 24.01
CA ALA A 435 18.57 1.26 23.67
C ALA A 435 19.06 -0.01 24.40
N THR A 436 20.33 -0.04 24.80
CA THR A 436 20.88 -1.06 25.70
C THR A 436 21.78 -0.41 26.74
N PRO A 437 21.90 -0.98 27.95
CA PRO A 437 22.78 -0.44 29.00
C PRO A 437 24.26 -0.38 28.59
N SER A 438 24.67 -1.17 27.60
CA SER A 438 26.02 -1.23 27.06
C SER A 438 26.20 -0.38 25.79
N ALA A 439 25.16 0.27 25.27
CA ALA A 439 25.28 1.15 24.13
C ALA A 439 25.93 2.46 24.61
N GLY A 440 27.10 2.79 24.04
CA GLY A 440 27.68 4.12 24.21
C GLY A 440 26.84 5.20 23.51
N SER A 441 27.31 6.45 23.53
CA SER A 441 26.69 7.54 22.77
C SER A 441 26.58 7.17 21.30
N ILE A 442 25.38 7.27 20.73
CA ILE A 442 25.17 7.02 19.31
C ILE A 442 25.66 8.23 18.50
N ALA A 443 26.13 8.01 17.27
CA ALA A 443 26.50 9.11 16.38
C ALA A 443 25.25 9.71 15.72
N LYS A 444 25.28 11.02 15.40
CA LYS A 444 24.24 11.65 14.58
C LYS A 444 24.12 10.95 13.22
N MET A 445 22.90 10.73 12.76
CA MET A 445 22.63 10.10 11.47
C MET A 445 23.19 10.96 10.33
N LYS A 446 23.95 10.34 9.41
CA LYS A 446 24.35 11.02 8.17
C LYS A 446 23.31 10.79 7.08
N LEU A 447 22.83 11.88 6.47
CA LEU A 447 21.86 11.83 5.39
C LEU A 447 22.55 12.04 4.05
N PHE A 448 22.12 11.27 3.04
CA PHE A 448 22.65 11.33 1.69
C PHE A 448 21.52 11.55 0.70
N LYS A 449 21.66 12.57 -0.17
CA LYS A 449 20.72 12.85 -1.28
C LYS A 449 20.94 11.91 -2.47
N GLU A 450 22.15 11.36 -2.62
CA GLU A 450 22.52 10.51 -3.75
C GLU A 450 22.84 9.08 -3.32
N PHE A 451 22.24 8.09 -4.01
CA PHE A 451 22.44 6.68 -3.69
C PHE A 451 23.89 6.22 -3.90
N SER A 452 24.60 6.78 -4.88
CA SER A 452 26.02 6.46 -5.11
C SER A 452 26.89 6.82 -3.91
N ASP A 453 26.63 7.97 -3.30
CA ASP A 453 27.40 8.50 -2.18
C ASP A 453 27.06 7.75 -0.90
N PHE A 454 25.77 7.50 -0.67
CA PHE A 454 25.30 6.63 0.41
C PHE A 454 25.91 5.23 0.31
N SER A 455 25.84 4.60 -0.86
CA SER A 455 26.37 3.25 -1.10
C SER A 455 27.89 3.21 -0.93
N LYS A 456 28.61 4.25 -1.38
CA LYS A 456 30.04 4.40 -1.13
C LYS A 456 30.32 4.52 0.38
N TYR A 457 29.63 5.40 1.09
CA TYR A 457 29.82 5.59 2.53
C TYR A 457 29.59 4.31 3.34
N ILE A 458 28.50 3.58 3.06
CA ILE A 458 28.22 2.30 3.73
C ILE A 458 29.32 1.27 3.44
N ARG A 459 29.90 1.27 2.22
CA ARG A 459 31.05 0.41 1.89
C ARG A 459 32.32 0.83 2.61
N ASP A 460 32.61 2.11 2.72
CA ASP A 460 33.82 2.61 3.38
C ASP A 460 33.75 2.37 4.90
N GLU A 461 32.60 2.64 5.54
CA GLU A 461 32.38 2.38 6.96
C GLU A 461 32.38 0.88 7.29
N LEU A 462 32.11 -0.01 6.32
CA LEU A 462 32.37 -1.45 6.44
C LEU A 462 33.85 -1.81 6.46
N LEU A 463 34.69 -1.08 5.74
CA LEU A 463 36.13 -1.32 5.62
C LEU A 463 36.88 -0.77 6.84
N ASP A 464 36.48 0.40 7.34
CA ASP A 464 37.13 1.10 8.45
C ASP A 464 36.73 0.55 9.83
N GLY A 465 35.46 0.18 10.03
CA GLY A 465 34.92 -0.25 11.32
C GLY A 465 35.43 -1.60 11.85
N ASN A 466 36.36 -2.26 11.15
CA ASN A 466 36.76 -3.64 11.47
C ASN A 466 38.26 -3.95 11.34
N GLY A 467 39.16 -2.96 11.32
CA GLY A 467 40.62 -3.21 11.40
C GLY A 467 41.13 -4.26 10.41
N VAL A 468 40.55 -4.30 9.21
CA VAL A 468 40.86 -5.30 8.17
C VAL A 468 42.22 -5.01 7.53
N THR A 469 42.80 -3.85 7.78
CA THR A 469 44.04 -3.43 7.15
C THR A 469 45.31 -4.01 7.80
N ASN A 470 45.29 -4.64 8.98
CA ASN A 470 46.52 -5.13 9.66
C ASN A 470 46.34 -6.34 10.62
N ALA A 471 45.68 -7.43 10.21
CA ALA A 471 45.65 -8.66 11.04
C ALA A 471 45.88 -9.92 10.18
N PRO A 472 47.07 -10.55 10.24
CA PRO A 472 47.44 -11.67 9.36
C PRO A 472 46.74 -13.00 9.67
N ASP A 473 45.85 -13.07 10.66
CA ASP A 473 45.22 -14.34 11.07
C ASP A 473 43.76 -14.15 11.47
N LEU A 474 42.86 -14.07 10.48
CA LEU A 474 41.42 -14.09 10.73
C LEU A 474 40.91 -15.53 10.85
N ASN A 475 40.61 -15.97 12.08
CA ASN A 475 39.95 -17.25 12.32
C ASN A 475 38.59 -17.33 11.57
N LYS A 476 38.25 -18.54 11.07
CA LYS A 476 37.05 -18.85 10.27
C LYS A 476 35.73 -18.29 10.83
N VAL A 477 35.59 -18.26 12.15
CA VAL A 477 34.42 -17.69 12.86
C VAL A 477 34.32 -16.17 12.68
N ARG A 478 35.46 -15.46 12.71
CA ARG A 478 35.51 -14.00 12.50
C ARG A 478 35.22 -13.63 11.05
N LEU A 479 35.73 -14.41 10.09
CA LEU A 479 35.39 -14.30 8.67
C LEU A 479 33.90 -14.51 8.40
N GLN A 480 33.28 -15.54 9.00
CA GLN A 480 31.83 -15.77 8.88
C GLN A 480 31.01 -14.62 9.47
N LYS A 481 31.44 -14.06 10.62
CA LYS A 481 30.80 -12.90 11.24
C LYS A 481 30.90 -11.66 10.34
N LEU A 482 32.06 -11.40 9.76
CA LEU A 482 32.30 -10.31 8.79
C LEU A 482 31.45 -10.46 7.53
N GLN A 483 31.42 -11.65 6.93
CA GLN A 483 30.58 -11.92 5.75
C GLN A 483 29.09 -11.70 6.04
N LYS A 484 28.64 -12.08 7.25
CA LYS A 484 27.26 -11.86 7.68
C LYS A 484 26.93 -10.37 7.86
N GLN A 485 27.85 -9.60 8.45
CA GLN A 485 27.70 -8.14 8.58
C GLN A 485 27.69 -7.45 7.21
N TYR A 486 28.58 -7.85 6.31
CA TYR A 486 28.62 -7.35 4.94
C TYR A 486 27.29 -7.59 4.21
N LYS A 487 26.79 -8.83 4.22
CA LYS A 487 25.49 -9.17 3.61
C LYS A 487 24.34 -8.35 4.21
N ALA A 488 24.35 -8.14 5.52
CA ALA A 488 23.31 -7.34 6.19
C ALA A 488 23.34 -5.87 5.76
N LYS A 489 24.52 -5.25 5.65
CA LYS A 489 24.63 -3.84 5.22
C LYS A 489 24.30 -3.65 3.73
N VAL A 490 24.66 -4.60 2.86
CA VAL A 490 24.22 -4.59 1.45
C VAL A 490 22.70 -4.69 1.35
N ALA A 491 22.08 -5.64 2.06
CA ALA A 491 20.63 -5.78 2.10
C ALA A 491 19.95 -4.52 2.65
N TYR A 492 20.56 -3.85 3.62
CA TYR A 492 20.07 -2.58 4.14
C TYR A 492 20.15 -1.45 3.11
N ALA A 493 21.23 -1.35 2.33
CA ALA A 493 21.34 -0.35 1.28
C ALA A 493 20.31 -0.58 0.16
N GLU A 494 20.08 -1.84 -0.22
CA GLU A 494 19.02 -2.22 -1.17
C GLU A 494 17.62 -1.88 -0.64
N LEU A 495 17.38 -2.10 0.66
CA LEU A 495 16.14 -1.71 1.32
C LEU A 495 15.94 -0.18 1.28
N CYS A 496 16.97 0.61 1.60
CA CYS A 496 16.89 2.07 1.52
C CYS A 496 16.57 2.54 0.10
N LYS A 497 17.14 1.88 -0.93
CA LYS A 497 16.83 2.18 -2.33
C LYS A 497 15.38 1.87 -2.68
N MET A 498 14.82 0.77 -2.15
CA MET A 498 13.42 0.40 -2.37
C MET A 498 12.44 1.42 -1.77
N TYR A 499 12.80 2.03 -0.64
CA TYR A 499 12.02 3.06 0.05
C TYR A 499 12.44 4.50 -0.26
N GLU A 500 13.32 4.68 -1.25
CA GLU A 500 13.81 6.00 -1.69
C GLU A 500 12.66 6.96 -1.96
N PHE A 501 11.56 6.47 -2.56
CA PHE A 501 10.41 7.31 -2.84
C PHE A 501 9.86 8.07 -1.63
N ILE A 502 9.96 7.53 -0.40
CA ILE A 502 9.50 8.23 0.81
C ILE A 502 10.44 9.40 1.13
N GLY A 503 11.76 9.17 1.01
CA GLY A 503 12.81 10.17 1.28
C GLY A 503 12.92 11.31 0.26
N PHE A 504 12.23 11.18 -0.89
CA PHE A 504 12.28 12.14 -2.00
C PHE A 504 10.89 12.51 -2.54
N PHE A 505 9.82 12.23 -1.78
CA PHE A 505 8.46 12.62 -2.16
C PHE A 505 8.26 14.12 -1.93
N SER A 506 8.43 14.93 -2.97
CA SER A 506 8.34 16.40 -2.89
C SER A 506 6.92 16.96 -2.96
N SER A 507 5.92 16.10 -3.15
CA SER A 507 4.52 16.50 -3.26
C SER A 507 3.90 16.86 -1.92
N LYS A 508 3.25 18.03 -1.86
CA LYS A 508 2.40 18.45 -0.75
C LYS A 508 0.98 18.02 -1.05
N VAL A 509 0.46 17.13 -0.23
CA VAL A 509 -0.83 16.52 -0.45
C VAL A 509 -1.89 17.39 0.25
N SER A 510 -2.70 18.10 -0.52
CA SER A 510 -3.70 19.04 0.01
C SER A 510 -4.89 18.29 0.57
N TYR A 511 -5.34 18.67 1.76
CA TYR A 511 -6.73 18.45 2.16
C TYR A 511 -7.64 19.32 1.28
N GLY A 512 -8.68 18.75 0.68
CA GLY A 512 -9.61 19.44 -0.21
C GLY A 512 -10.48 20.49 0.49
N GLN A 513 -11.24 21.22 -0.34
CA GLN A 513 -12.08 22.40 -0.04
C GLN A 513 -13.18 22.21 1.03
N HIS A 514 -13.37 21.00 1.57
CA HIS A 514 -14.41 20.67 2.56
C HIS A 514 -13.90 20.64 4.01
N SER A 515 -12.66 21.08 4.25
CA SER A 515 -11.90 20.87 5.49
C SER A 515 -12.14 21.87 6.64
N GLU A 516 -13.11 22.80 6.54
CA GLU A 516 -13.41 23.70 7.67
C GLU A 516 -13.85 22.94 8.94
N VAL A 517 -14.43 21.74 8.79
CA VAL A 517 -14.85 20.90 9.93
C VAL A 517 -13.69 20.10 10.53
N ILE A 518 -12.65 19.79 9.74
CA ILE A 518 -11.51 18.95 10.17
C ILE A 518 -10.48 19.78 10.98
N ARG A 519 -10.44 21.10 10.78
CA ARG A 519 -9.44 22.00 11.40
C ARG A 519 -9.57 22.19 12.92
N ARG A 520 -10.71 21.88 13.55
CA ARG A 520 -10.96 22.26 14.95
C ARG A 520 -10.43 21.28 16.00
N ASP A 521 -10.14 20.03 15.64
CA ASP A 521 -9.68 18.99 16.57
C ASP A 521 -8.20 18.59 16.40
N VAL A 522 -7.50 19.11 15.37
CA VAL A 522 -6.09 18.79 15.09
C VAL A 522 -5.17 19.67 15.96
N GLY A 523 -5.17 19.41 17.26
CA GLY A 523 -4.10 19.81 18.15
C GLY A 523 -2.84 19.02 17.82
N ARG A 524 -1.69 19.72 17.70
CA ARG A 524 -0.31 19.22 17.56
C ARG A 524 -0.16 17.69 17.69
N GLY A 525 -0.09 16.98 16.56
CA GLY A 525 0.42 15.60 16.52
C GLY A 525 -0.54 14.48 16.11
N ALA A 526 -1.75 14.75 15.63
CA ALA A 526 -2.66 13.69 15.17
C ALA A 526 -3.00 13.83 13.68
N ALA A 527 -2.70 12.80 12.89
CA ALA A 527 -3.26 12.61 11.55
C ALA A 527 -4.10 11.34 11.46
N LEU A 528 -4.91 11.30 10.41
CA LEU A 528 -6.20 10.61 10.21
C LEU A 528 -6.17 9.07 10.10
N PHE A 529 -7.03 8.42 10.90
CA PHE A 529 -7.76 7.15 10.68
C PHE A 529 -8.99 7.07 11.60
#